data_AF-A0A2T2N752-F1
#
_entry.id   AF-A0A2T2N752-F1
#
_cell.length_a   1.000
_cell.length_b   1.000
_cell.length_c   1.000
_cell.angle_alpha   90.00
_cell.angle_beta   90.00
_cell.angle_gamma   90.00
#
_symmetry.space_group_name_H-M   'P 1'
#
loop_
_entity.id
_entity.type
_entity.pdbx_description
1 polymer ?
#
loop_
_entity_poly.entity_id
_entity_poly.type
_entity_poly.pdbx_seq_one_letter_code
_entity_poly.pdbx_strand_id
1 'polypeptide(L)'
;QLLQRLLGRQPKPQLLPFDFARNRFPAKKRWPPNLGELTEKQQFRFERKFKRRLRMKSIKPQWQKWTKIVQWSLIGFVVVWGVFFHDFAEDPMNPRPGEQPFKPLRAWVKRLGDGFWSHT
;
A
#
# COMPACT_ATOMS: atom_id res chain seq x y z
N GLN A 1 5.17 22.22 -8.23
CA GLN A 1 4.80 21.12 -9.15
C GLN A 1 5.33 19.74 -8.71
N LEU A 2 6.51 19.64 -8.07
CA LEU A 2 7.11 18.35 -7.65
C LEU A 2 6.39 17.70 -6.44
N LEU A 3 5.99 18.49 -5.44
CA LEU A 3 5.21 18.02 -4.28
C LEU A 3 3.83 17.44 -4.65
N GLN A 4 3.14 18.05 -5.62
CA GLN A 4 1.85 17.53 -6.14
C GLN A 4 2.01 16.21 -6.91
N ARG A 5 3.20 15.91 -7.44
CA ARG A 5 3.48 14.62 -8.09
C ARG A 5 3.75 13.50 -7.09
N LEU A 6 4.36 13.82 -5.95
CA LEU A 6 4.72 12.84 -4.92
C LEU A 6 3.57 12.52 -3.96
N LEU A 7 2.74 13.51 -3.62
CA LEU A 7 1.67 13.37 -2.62
C LEU A 7 0.26 13.48 -3.23
N GLY A 8 0.14 14.01 -4.44
CA GLY A 8 -1.14 14.20 -5.12
C GLY A 8 -1.58 12.97 -5.91
N ARG A 9 -2.80 12.50 -5.64
CA ARG A 9 -3.50 11.55 -6.52
C ARG A 9 -3.64 12.22 -7.88
N GLN A 10 -2.92 11.72 -8.90
CA GLN A 10 -2.98 12.27 -10.26
C GLN A 10 -4.45 12.38 -10.70
N PRO A 11 -4.89 13.53 -11.24
CA PRO A 11 -6.23 13.65 -11.78
C PRO A 11 -6.41 12.57 -12.84
N LYS A 12 -7.49 11.78 -12.74
CA LYS A 12 -7.76 10.71 -13.69
C LYS A 12 -7.83 11.35 -15.09
N PRO A 13 -7.03 10.91 -16.07
CA PRO A 13 -7.03 11.52 -17.39
C PRO A 13 -8.47 11.49 -17.94
N GLN A 14 -8.98 12.66 -18.32
CA GLN A 14 -10.27 12.78 -18.99
C GLN A 14 -10.09 12.26 -20.42
N LEU A 15 -10.19 10.94 -20.56
CA LEU A 15 -10.19 10.30 -21.87
C LEU A 15 -11.44 10.78 -22.61
N LEU A 16 -11.28 11.22 -23.86
CA LEU A 16 -12.41 11.49 -24.74
C LEU A 16 -13.29 10.24 -24.83
N PRO A 17 -14.63 10.40 -24.95
CA PRO A 17 -15.52 9.26 -25.11
C PRO A 17 -15.08 8.44 -26.33
N PHE A 18 -14.91 7.13 -26.13
CA PHE A 18 -14.43 6.24 -27.19
C PHE A 18 -15.48 6.13 -28.30
N ASP A 19 -15.14 6.60 -29.50
CA ASP A 19 -15.99 6.48 -30.67
C ASP A 19 -15.88 5.07 -31.26
N PHE A 20 -16.93 4.27 -31.07
CA PHE A 20 -17.01 2.90 -31.57
C PHE A 20 -17.03 2.83 -33.11
N ALA A 21 -17.49 3.88 -33.81
CA ALA A 21 -17.58 3.88 -35.27
C ALA A 21 -16.20 4.02 -35.93
N ARG A 22 -15.26 4.69 -35.27
CA ARG A 22 -13.88 4.91 -35.74
C ARG A 22 -12.91 3.77 -35.36
N ASN A 23 -13.39 2.74 -34.68
CA ASN A 23 -12.53 1.66 -34.20
C ASN A 23 -12.01 0.77 -35.35
N ARG A 24 -10.68 0.71 -35.54
CA ARG A 24 -10.01 -0.13 -36.55
C ARG A 24 -10.31 -1.63 -36.38
N PHE A 25 -10.58 -2.07 -35.17
CA PHE A 25 -10.85 -3.47 -34.83
C PHE A 25 -12.25 -3.61 -34.23
N PRO A 26 -13.31 -3.59 -35.05
CA PRO A 26 -14.68 -3.71 -34.55
C PRO A 26 -14.90 -5.07 -33.88
N ALA A 27 -15.63 -5.07 -32.77
CA ALA A 27 -15.98 -6.30 -32.07
C ALA A 27 -16.95 -7.11 -32.95
N LYS A 28 -16.56 -8.33 -33.35
CA LYS A 28 -17.39 -9.22 -34.17
C LYS A 28 -18.70 -9.64 -33.49
N LYS A 29 -18.74 -9.60 -32.16
CA LYS A 29 -19.91 -9.90 -31.34
C LYS A 29 -20.13 -8.76 -30.36
N ARG A 30 -21.37 -8.28 -30.26
CA ARG A 30 -21.75 -7.27 -29.28
C ARG A 30 -21.66 -7.88 -27.89
N TRP A 31 -20.92 -7.21 -27.00
CA TRP A 31 -20.84 -7.54 -25.58
C TRP A 31 -21.56 -6.45 -24.79
N PRO A 32 -22.26 -6.75 -23.68
CA PRO A 32 -22.59 -8.07 -23.15
C PRO A 32 -23.68 -8.79 -23.97
N PRO A 33 -23.73 -10.13 -23.94
CA PRO A 33 -24.88 -10.87 -24.46
C PRO A 33 -26.11 -10.59 -23.60
N ASN A 34 -27.30 -10.57 -24.21
CA ASN A 34 -28.57 -10.46 -23.50
C ASN A 34 -28.79 -11.72 -22.66
N LEU A 35 -28.46 -11.68 -21.37
CA LEU A 35 -28.50 -12.87 -20.50
C LEU A 35 -29.89 -13.50 -20.41
N GLY A 36 -30.96 -12.71 -20.55
CA GLY A 36 -32.34 -13.19 -20.52
C GLY A 36 -32.75 -14.04 -21.74
N GLU A 37 -32.06 -13.90 -22.88
CA GLU A 37 -32.34 -14.68 -24.10
C GLU A 37 -31.60 -16.03 -24.12
N LEU A 38 -30.67 -16.24 -23.19
CA LEU A 38 -29.85 -17.46 -23.12
C LEU A 38 -30.58 -18.56 -22.34
N THR A 39 -30.40 -19.81 -22.77
CA THR A 39 -30.82 -20.97 -21.98
C THR A 39 -30.14 -20.97 -20.61
N GLU A 40 -30.82 -21.43 -19.56
CA GLU A 40 -30.29 -21.50 -18.19
C GLU A 40 -28.91 -22.19 -18.10
N LYS A 41 -28.73 -23.29 -18.86
CA LYS A 41 -27.43 -24.00 -18.97
C LYS A 41 -26.31 -23.10 -19.52
N GLN A 42 -26.61 -22.20 -20.45
CA GLN A 42 -25.65 -21.26 -21.00
C GLN A 42 -25.38 -20.11 -20.01
N GLN A 43 -26.42 -19.59 -19.34
CA GLN A 43 -26.28 -18.57 -18.29
C GLN A 43 -25.34 -19.07 -17.17
N PHE A 44 -25.57 -20.28 -16.67
CA PHE A 44 -24.72 -20.90 -15.65
C PHE A 44 -23.25 -21.03 -16.09
N ARG A 45 -23.00 -21.37 -17.37
CA ARG A 45 -21.63 -21.44 -17.93
C ARG A 45 -20.96 -20.06 -17.94
N PHE A 46 -21.69 -19.01 -18.29
CA PHE A 46 -21.18 -17.63 -18.27
C PHE A 46 -20.89 -17.16 -16.85
N GLU A 47 -21.79 -17.42 -15.91
CA GLU A 47 -21.62 -17.10 -14.50
C GLU A 47 -20.38 -17.79 -13.92
N ARG A 48 -20.22 -19.10 -14.15
CA ARG A 48 -19.05 -19.86 -13.70
C ARG A 48 -17.76 -19.31 -14.31
N LYS A 49 -17.75 -18.96 -15.60
CA LYS A 49 -16.60 -18.34 -16.27
C LYS A 49 -16.27 -16.97 -15.67
N PHE A 50 -17.29 -16.16 -15.38
CA PHE A 50 -17.15 -14.85 -14.77
C PHE A 50 -16.57 -14.95 -13.35
N LYS A 51 -17.13 -15.80 -12.49
CA LYS A 51 -16.62 -16.05 -11.12
C LYS A 51 -15.16 -16.52 -11.12
N ARG A 52 -14.79 -17.43 -12.03
CA ARG A 52 -13.38 -17.88 -12.19
C ARG A 52 -12.46 -16.72 -12.58
N ARG A 53 -12.87 -15.88 -13.54
CA ARG A 53 -12.08 -14.73 -13.98
C ARG A 53 -11.98 -13.65 -12.89
N LEU A 54 -13.05 -13.41 -12.16
CA LEU A 54 -13.03 -12.53 -10.99
C LEU A 54 -12.04 -13.04 -9.95
N ARG A 55 -12.07 -14.35 -9.63
CA ARG A 55 -11.11 -14.96 -8.71
C ARG A 55 -9.67 -14.77 -9.18
N MET A 56 -9.40 -14.98 -10.47
CA MET A 56 -8.06 -14.77 -11.04
C MET A 56 -7.62 -13.29 -10.97
N LYS A 57 -8.51 -12.34 -11.25
CA LYS A 57 -8.22 -10.90 -11.14
C LYS A 57 -8.14 -10.42 -9.68
N SER A 58 -8.85 -11.09 -8.77
CA SER A 58 -8.87 -10.74 -7.34
C SER A 58 -7.70 -11.33 -6.57
N ILE A 59 -6.95 -12.28 -7.15
CA ILE A 59 -5.67 -12.73 -6.60
C ILE A 59 -4.69 -11.57 -6.76
N LYS A 60 -4.69 -10.69 -5.75
CA LYS A 60 -3.68 -9.65 -5.57
C LYS A 60 -2.34 -10.33 -5.24
N PRO A 61 -1.20 -9.78 -5.67
CA PRO A 61 0.12 -10.33 -5.34
C PRO A 61 0.34 -10.26 -3.82
N GLN A 62 0.01 -11.35 -3.11
CA GLN A 62 0.13 -11.44 -1.66
C GLN A 62 1.59 -11.32 -1.23
N TRP A 63 2.49 -11.94 -2.00
CA TRP A 63 3.93 -11.86 -1.76
C TRP A 63 4.42 -10.41 -1.67
N GLN A 64 4.05 -9.56 -2.63
CA GLN A 64 4.43 -8.15 -2.64
C GLN A 64 3.84 -7.35 -1.48
N LYS A 65 2.68 -7.75 -0.97
CA LYS A 65 2.09 -7.13 0.23
C LYS A 65 2.91 -7.51 1.47
N TRP A 66 3.24 -8.79 1.63
CA TRP A 66 3.99 -9.27 2.78
C TRP A 66 5.42 -8.77 2.80
N THR A 67 6.13 -8.76 1.66
CA THR A 67 7.49 -8.21 1.59
C THR A 67 7.51 -6.74 1.97
N LYS A 68 6.53 -5.94 1.53
CA LYS A 68 6.42 -4.53 1.95
C LYS A 68 6.17 -4.39 3.45
N ILE A 69 5.28 -5.19 4.03
CA ILE A 69 5.04 -5.18 5.49
C ILE A 69 6.33 -5.50 6.23
N VAL A 70 7.06 -6.54 5.81
CA VAL A 70 8.33 -6.94 6.43
C VAL A 70 9.39 -5.83 6.26
N GLN A 71 9.50 -5.23 5.08
CA GLN A 71 10.42 -4.11 4.84
C GLN A 71 10.14 -2.94 5.77
N TRP A 72 8.88 -2.50 5.86
CA TRP A 72 8.50 -1.41 6.76
C TRP A 72 8.65 -1.78 8.23
N SER A 73 8.41 -3.04 8.60
CA SER A 73 8.62 -3.55 9.95
C SER A 73 10.09 -3.55 10.33
N LEU A 74 10.98 -3.96 9.42
CA LEU A 74 12.43 -3.95 9.64
C LEU A 74 12.97 -2.53 9.74
N ILE A 75 12.55 -1.63 8.83
CA ILE A 75 12.91 -0.21 8.90
C ILE A 75 12.44 0.39 10.23
N GLY A 76 11.18 0.15 10.61
CA GLY A 76 10.63 0.62 11.88
C GLY A 76 11.39 0.06 13.08
N PHE A 77 11.72 -1.23 13.06
CA PHE A 77 12.48 -1.88 14.12
C PHE A 77 13.87 -1.25 14.30
N VAL A 78 14.62 -1.06 13.21
CA VAL A 78 15.95 -0.43 13.25
C VAL A 78 15.86 1.02 13.75
N VAL A 79 14.84 1.77 13.33
CA VAL A 79 14.63 3.15 13.79
C VAL A 79 14.33 3.18 15.29
N VAL A 80 13.41 2.35 15.79
CA VAL A 80 13.09 2.29 17.22
C VAL A 80 14.31 1.87 18.03
N TRP A 81 15.03 0.85 17.57
CA TRP A 81 16.26 0.39 18.21
C TRP A 81 17.32 1.48 18.26
N GLY A 82 17.57 2.18 17.15
CA GLY A 82 18.49 3.31 17.09
C GLY A 82 18.08 4.41 18.08
N VAL A 83 16.83 4.86 18.01
CA VAL A 83 16.36 5.98 18.83
C VAL A 83 16.37 5.66 20.31
N PHE A 84 15.99 4.46 20.75
CA PHE A 84 15.79 4.15 22.18
C PHE A 84 16.92 3.35 22.83
N PHE A 85 17.57 2.44 22.10
CA PHE A 85 18.47 1.45 22.69
C PHE A 85 19.93 1.61 22.24
N HIS A 86 20.18 2.11 21.04
CA HIS A 86 21.54 2.29 20.55
C HIS A 86 22.29 3.37 21.32
N ASP A 87 23.53 3.08 21.72
CA ASP A 87 24.40 4.07 22.35
C ASP A 87 25.29 4.74 21.30
N PHE A 88 24.93 5.97 20.94
CA PHE A 88 25.69 6.77 19.99
C PHE A 88 26.93 7.44 20.61
N ALA A 89 27.12 7.38 21.94
CA ALA A 89 28.29 7.98 22.58
C ALA A 89 29.58 7.23 22.26
N GLU A 90 29.48 5.91 22.07
CA GLU A 90 30.58 4.99 21.79
C GLU A 90 30.76 4.70 20.29
N ASP A 91 29.93 5.30 19.43
CA ASP A 91 29.97 5.07 17.98
C ASP A 91 31.16 5.82 17.34
N PRO A 92 32.08 5.12 16.65
CA PRO A 92 33.21 5.75 15.95
C PRO A 92 32.79 6.69 14.80
N MET A 93 31.55 6.61 14.32
CA MET A 93 31.01 7.46 13.24
C MET A 93 30.28 8.71 13.77
N ASN A 94 30.24 8.93 15.09
CA ASN A 94 29.56 10.10 15.65
C ASN A 94 30.38 11.39 15.40
N PRO A 95 29.80 12.42 14.74
CA PRO A 95 30.49 13.70 14.52
C PRO A 95 30.77 14.48 15.82
N ARG A 96 30.12 14.12 16.93
CA ARG A 96 30.32 14.69 18.26
C ARG A 96 30.52 13.58 19.29
N PRO A 97 31.76 13.09 19.46
CA PRO A 97 32.04 11.97 20.36
C PRO A 97 31.58 12.29 21.79
N GLY A 98 30.85 11.35 22.41
CA GLY A 98 30.30 11.47 23.76
C GLY A 98 28.89 12.09 23.87
N GLU A 99 28.35 12.72 22.82
CA GLU A 99 26.97 13.22 22.84
C GLU A 99 25.97 12.14 22.37
N GLN A 100 24.90 11.91 23.15
CA GLN A 100 23.76 11.05 22.77
C GLN A 100 22.63 11.90 22.17
N PRO A 101 22.39 11.87 20.84
CA PRO A 101 21.45 12.78 20.17
C PRO A 101 19.99 12.62 20.65
N PHE A 102 19.57 11.41 21.00
CA PHE A 102 18.19 11.09 21.34
C PHE A 102 17.90 11.05 22.85
N LYS A 103 18.88 11.42 23.70
CA LYS A 103 18.71 11.52 25.16
C LYS A 103 17.51 12.39 25.60
N PRO A 104 17.25 13.59 25.04
CA PRO A 104 16.09 14.38 25.44
C PRO A 104 14.75 13.72 25.09
N LEU A 105 14.69 13.02 23.94
CA LEU A 105 13.49 12.28 23.53
C LEU A 105 13.23 11.10 24.47
N ARG A 106 14.27 10.32 24.81
CA ARG A 106 14.16 9.21 25.78
C ARG A 106 13.70 9.72 27.16
N ALA A 107 14.25 10.84 27.63
CA ALA A 107 13.89 11.44 28.90
C ALA A 107 12.42 11.92 28.93
N TRP A 108 11.94 12.51 27.84
CA TRP A 108 10.54 12.90 27.70
C TRP A 108 9.58 11.70 27.73
N VAL A 109 9.90 10.63 27.00
CA VAL A 109 9.10 9.38 27.03
C VAL A 109 9.09 8.77 28.43
N LYS A 110 10.25 8.71 29.10
CA LYS A 110 10.35 8.21 30.46
C LYS A 110 9.49 9.03 31.43
N ARG A 111 9.56 10.36 31.35
CA ARG A 111 8.73 11.27 32.17
C ARG A 111 7.23 11.05 31.93
N LEU A 112 6.80 10.81 30.69
CA LEU A 112 5.42 10.48 30.40
C LEU A 112 5.02 9.14 31.04
N GLY A 113 5.86 8.11 30.91
CA GLY A 113 5.66 6.82 31.56
C GLY A 113 5.55 6.94 33.08
N ASP A 114 6.50 7.62 33.71
CA ASP A 114 6.50 7.86 35.16
C ASP A 114 5.24 8.61 35.61
N GLY A 115 4.75 9.57 34.81
CA GLY A 115 3.47 10.27 35.06
C GLY A 115 2.25 9.36 34.99
N PHE A 116 2.22 8.40 34.05
CA PHE A 116 1.11 7.43 33.96
C PHE A 116 1.12 6.44 35.14
N TRP A 117 2.29 6.01 35.60
CA TRP A 117 2.42 5.03 36.68
C TRP A 117 2.35 5.62 38.10
N SER A 118 2.55 6.94 38.25
CA SER A 118 2.54 7.62 39.56
C SER A 118 1.16 8.15 39.98
N HIS A 119 0.15 8.07 39.11
CA HIS A 119 -1.23 8.53 39.38
C HIS A 119 -2.24 7.40 39.67
N THR A 120 -1.77 6.16 39.86
CA THR A 120 -2.51 5.00 40.40
C THR A 120 -1.90 4.57 41.72
#